data_AF-B1ZYF3-F1
#
_entry.id   AF-B1ZYF3-F1
#
_cell.length_a   1.000
_cell.length_b   1.000
_cell.length_c   1.000
_cell.angle_alpha   90.00
_cell.angle_beta   90.00
_cell.angle_gamma   90.00
#
_symmetry.space_group_name_H-M   'P 1'
#
loop_
_entity.id
_entity.type
_entity.pdbx_description
1 polymer ?
#
loop_
_entity_poly.entity_id
_entity_poly.type
_entity_poly.pdbx_seq_one_letter_code
_entity_poly.pdbx_strand_id
1 'polypeptide(L)'
;MGALKDIVDLTKDLESRAKDRRDMEIIHKIQSLAFSFQSNYADMVERDVQLVQENAELKKKLAEAQAEEVRIHRSIEFRKGPRTGNRWAAFCPKCHMPADTPSLGVYIECTAQCGWTSSVKHLEFSRVLAELG
;
A
#
# COMPACT_ATOMS: atom_id res chain seq x y z
N MET A 1 0.04 -25.35 11.13
CA MET A 1 1.04 -26.18 11.84
C MET A 1 0.54 -27.56 12.29
N GLY A 2 -0.77 -27.87 12.24
CA GLY A 2 -1.29 -29.21 12.63
C GLY A 2 -0.74 -30.36 11.78
N ALA A 3 -0.91 -30.30 10.45
CA ALA A 3 -0.57 -31.40 9.56
C ALA A 3 0.90 -31.89 9.62
N LEU A 4 1.88 -31.00 9.83
CA LEU A 4 3.28 -31.40 9.97
C LEU A 4 3.59 -32.05 11.31
N LYS A 5 2.94 -31.59 12.38
CA LYS A 5 2.98 -32.26 13.68
C LYS A 5 2.36 -33.65 13.57
N ASP A 6 1.23 -33.75 12.88
CA ASP A 6 0.55 -35.03 12.64
C ASP A 6 1.45 -36.00 11.83
N ILE A 7 2.21 -35.51 10.84
CA ILE A 7 3.19 -36.32 10.09
C ILE A 7 4.34 -36.79 11.01
N VAL A 8 4.84 -35.93 11.89
CA VAL A 8 5.89 -36.32 12.87
C VAL A 8 5.36 -37.33 13.88
N ASP A 9 4.13 -37.16 14.36
CA ASP A 9 3.52 -38.07 15.33
C ASP A 9 3.18 -39.43 14.68
N LEU A 10 2.68 -39.43 13.44
CA LEU A 10 2.45 -40.65 12.64
C LEU A 10 3.75 -41.39 12.33
N THR A 11 4.84 -40.67 12.03
CA THR A 11 6.14 -41.31 11.76
C THR A 11 6.75 -41.90 13.02
N LYS A 12 6.56 -41.30 14.20
CA LYS A 12 6.95 -41.91 15.49
C LYS A 12 6.15 -43.18 15.80
N ASP A 13 4.86 -43.20 15.50
CA ASP A 13 4.03 -44.40 15.67
C ASP A 13 4.48 -45.51 14.71
N LEU A 14 4.78 -45.18 13.44
CA LEU A 14 5.33 -46.13 12.47
C LEU A 14 6.71 -46.67 12.89
N GLU A 15 7.58 -45.83 13.44
CA GLU A 15 8.90 -46.21 13.96
C GLU A 15 8.78 -47.28 15.04
N SER A 16 7.82 -47.13 15.96
CA SER A 16 7.57 -48.08 17.05
C SER A 16 7.11 -49.47 16.58
N ARG A 17 6.61 -49.58 15.34
CA ARG A 17 6.02 -50.80 14.76
C ARG A 17 6.90 -51.42 13.66
N ALA A 18 7.82 -50.65 13.10
CA ALA A 18 8.69 -51.08 12.01
C ALA A 18 9.70 -52.14 12.50
N LYS A 19 9.84 -53.21 11.71
CA LYS A 19 10.79 -54.31 11.97
C LYS A 19 11.89 -54.41 10.91
N ASP A 20 11.66 -53.86 9.71
CA ASP A 20 12.67 -53.81 8.64
C ASP A 20 13.54 -52.56 8.83
N ARG A 21 14.85 -52.75 8.70
CA ARG A 21 15.84 -51.69 8.79
C ARG A 21 15.65 -50.64 7.70
N ARG A 22 15.21 -51.04 6.50
CA ARG A 22 14.96 -50.10 5.40
C ARG A 22 13.79 -49.16 5.69
N ASP A 23 12.74 -49.67 6.33
CA ASP A 23 11.59 -48.85 6.71
C ASP A 23 11.98 -47.83 7.78
N MET A 24 12.80 -48.24 8.76
CA MET A 24 13.36 -47.34 9.78
C MET A 24 14.20 -46.21 9.17
N GLU A 25 15.05 -46.52 8.19
CA GLU A 25 15.86 -45.51 7.49
C GLU A 25 15.00 -44.48 6.73
N ILE A 26 13.91 -44.93 6.09
CA ILE A 26 12.96 -44.04 5.42
C ILE A 26 12.21 -43.18 6.45
N ILE A 27 11.76 -43.75 7.56
CA ILE A 27 11.06 -43.03 8.64
C ILE A 27 11.93 -41.91 9.21
N HIS A 28 13.21 -42.20 9.54
CA HIS A 28 14.14 -41.17 10.00
C HIS A 28 14.38 -40.08 8.96
N LYS A 29 14.44 -40.43 7.68
CA LYS A 29 14.57 -39.45 6.59
C LYS A 29 13.35 -38.54 6.50
N ILE A 30 12.14 -39.09 6.66
CA ILE A 30 10.89 -38.31 6.69
C ILE A 30 10.88 -37.37 7.90
N GLN A 31 11.26 -37.86 9.09
CA GLN A 31 11.34 -37.04 10.31
C GLN A 31 12.33 -35.88 10.12
N SER A 32 13.53 -36.14 9.61
CA SER A 32 14.55 -35.11 9.35
C SER A 32 14.05 -34.03 8.37
N LEU A 33 13.39 -34.45 7.28
CA LEU A 33 12.78 -33.53 6.32
C LEU A 33 11.65 -32.72 6.95
N ALA A 34 10.81 -33.34 7.78
CA ALA A 34 9.73 -32.64 8.47
C ALA A 34 10.28 -31.57 9.44
N PHE A 35 11.33 -31.88 10.21
CA PHE A 35 11.96 -30.91 11.11
C PHE A 35 12.62 -29.75 10.37
N SER A 36 13.39 -30.03 9.32
CA SER A 36 13.99 -28.97 8.49
C SER A 36 12.93 -28.08 7.82
N PHE A 37 11.82 -28.66 7.38
CA PHE A 37 10.70 -27.90 6.84
C PHE A 37 10.03 -27.01 7.90
N GLN A 38 9.83 -27.51 9.13
CA GLN A 38 9.30 -26.69 10.23
C GLN A 38 10.21 -25.51 10.55
N SER A 39 11.52 -25.73 10.62
CA SER A 39 12.51 -24.67 10.86
C SER A 39 12.45 -23.61 9.76
N ASN A 40 12.53 -24.04 8.50
CA ASN A 40 12.48 -23.12 7.36
C ASN A 40 11.16 -22.33 7.28
N TYR A 41 10.04 -22.96 7.66
CA TYR A 41 8.75 -22.30 7.69
C TYR A 41 8.67 -21.26 8.81
N ALA A 42 9.22 -21.55 10.00
CA ALA A 42 9.32 -20.58 11.08
C ALA A 42 10.14 -19.35 10.64
N ASP A 43 11.32 -19.57 10.05
CA ASP A 43 12.18 -18.50 9.52
C ASP A 43 11.50 -17.68 8.41
N MET A 44 10.65 -18.31 7.61
CA MET A 44 9.86 -17.63 6.58
C MET A 44 8.78 -16.76 7.19
N VAL A 45 8.01 -17.30 8.15
CA VAL A 45 6.96 -16.55 8.85
C VAL A 45 7.53 -15.37 9.61
N GLU A 46 8.68 -15.53 10.27
CA GLU A 46 9.34 -14.41 10.97
C GLU A 46 9.73 -13.28 10.01
N ARG A 47 10.30 -13.62 8.85
CA ARG A 47 10.62 -12.63 7.81
C ARG A 47 9.39 -11.96 7.25
N ASP A 48 8.32 -12.71 7.00
CA ASP A 48 7.07 -12.16 6.49
C ASP A 48 6.45 -11.18 7.49
N VAL A 49 6.48 -11.50 8.79
CA VAL A 49 6.01 -10.59 9.85
C VAL A 49 6.82 -9.29 9.85
N GLN A 50 8.15 -9.37 9.77
CA GLN A 50 9.02 -8.19 9.70
C GLN A 50 8.71 -7.34 8.47
N LEU A 51 8.60 -7.96 7.29
CA LEU A 51 8.27 -7.26 6.05
C LEU A 51 6.91 -6.59 6.11
N VAL A 52 5.90 -7.23 6.70
CA VAL A 52 4.56 -6.65 6.88
C VAL A 52 4.63 -5.42 7.79
N GLN A 53 5.41 -5.48 8.88
CA GLN A 53 5.62 -4.35 9.79
C GLN A 53 6.33 -3.18 9.09
N GLU A 54 7.47 -3.44 8.44
CA GLU A 54 8.21 -2.42 7.69
C GLU A 54 7.36 -1.78 6.60
N ASN A 55 6.58 -2.58 5.87
CA ASN A 55 5.71 -2.07 4.82
C ASN A 55 4.59 -1.18 5.38
N ALA A 56 4.03 -1.53 6.54
CA ALA A 56 3.06 -0.69 7.24
C ALA A 56 3.68 0.66 7.69
N GLU A 57 4.90 0.63 8.22
CA GLU A 57 5.62 1.86 8.61
C GLU A 57 5.96 2.75 7.41
N LEU A 58 6.45 2.15 6.31
CA LEU A 58 6.75 2.88 5.09
C LEU A 58 5.49 3.51 4.48
N LYS A 59 4.36 2.79 4.47
CA LYS A 59 3.07 3.34 4.04
C LYS A 59 2.62 4.50 4.91
N LYS A 60 2.81 4.42 6.23
CA LYS A 60 2.51 5.52 7.15
C LYS A 60 3.39 6.74 6.86
N LYS A 61 4.72 6.55 6.76
CA LYS A 61 5.66 7.63 6.43
C LYS A 61 5.36 8.26 5.07
N LEU A 62 4.99 7.44 4.08
CA LEU A 62 4.59 7.93 2.77
C LEU A 62 3.31 8.77 2.85
N ALA A 63 2.31 8.32 3.60
CA ALA A 63 1.07 9.07 3.80
C ALA A 63 1.31 10.40 4.52
N GLU A 64 2.16 10.41 5.55
CA GLU A 64 2.56 11.63 6.26
C GLU A 64 3.36 12.58 5.35
N ALA A 65 4.32 12.06 4.58
CA ALA A 65 5.12 12.84 3.64
C ALA A 65 4.31 13.35 2.43
N GLN A 66 3.18 12.70 2.11
CA GLN A 66 2.28 13.11 1.04
C GLN A 66 1.00 13.77 1.57
N ALA A 67 0.95 14.10 2.86
CA ALA A 67 -0.20 14.78 3.43
C ALA A 67 -0.38 16.15 2.75
N GLU A 68 -1.54 16.33 2.11
CA GLU A 68 -1.94 17.59 1.48
C GLU A 68 -3.12 18.17 2.28
N GLU A 69 -3.05 19.47 2.59
CA GLU A 69 -4.22 20.21 3.02
C GLU A 69 -5.16 20.36 1.83
N VAL A 70 -6.42 19.93 1.97
CA VAL A 70 -7.42 20.00 0.90
C VAL A 70 -8.55 20.93 1.33
N ARG A 71 -8.90 21.90 0.48
CA ARG A 71 -10.03 22.81 0.68
C ARG A 71 -10.85 22.89 -0.59
N ILE A 72 -12.17 22.82 -0.48
CA ILE A 72 -13.07 23.06 -1.61
C ILE A 72 -13.56 24.50 -1.51
N HIS A 73 -13.30 25.30 -2.53
CA HIS A 73 -13.74 26.70 -2.59
C HIS A 73 -14.23 27.06 -3.99
N ARG A 74 -15.42 27.70 -4.08
CA ARG A 74 -16.10 28.04 -5.34
C ARG A 74 -16.12 26.88 -6.36
N SER A 75 -16.43 25.68 -5.87
CA SER A 75 -16.48 24.44 -6.66
C SER A 75 -15.14 23.97 -7.25
N ILE A 76 -14.01 24.51 -6.79
CA ILE A 76 -12.65 24.08 -7.13
C ILE A 76 -12.05 23.36 -5.92
N GLU A 77 -11.34 22.27 -6.14
CA GLU A 77 -10.55 21.62 -5.10
C GLU A 77 -9.16 22.25 -5.05
N PHE A 78 -8.78 22.82 -3.91
CA PHE A 78 -7.46 23.37 -3.68
C PHE A 78 -6.65 22.44 -2.80
N ARG A 79 -5.40 22.21 -3.18
CA ARG A 79 -4.48 21.39 -2.40
C ARG A 79 -3.21 22.17 -2.08
N LYS A 80 -2.70 21.97 -0.87
CA LYS A 80 -1.42 22.51 -0.41
C LYS A 80 -0.61 21.42 0.26
N GLY A 81 0.55 21.12 -0.29
CA GLY A 81 1.45 20.14 0.29
C GLY A 81 2.74 20.01 -0.52
N PRO A 82 3.53 18.95 -0.28
CA PRO A 82 4.85 18.80 -0.89
C PRO A 82 4.82 18.77 -2.43
N ARG A 83 3.80 18.15 -3.03
CA ARG A 83 3.61 18.11 -4.49
C ARG A 83 3.36 19.49 -5.11
N THR A 84 2.80 20.44 -4.35
CA THR A 84 2.50 21.79 -4.81
C THR A 84 3.53 22.81 -4.33
N GLY A 85 4.69 22.35 -3.81
CA GLY A 85 5.71 23.23 -3.22
C GLY A 85 5.20 24.01 -2.01
N ASN A 86 4.28 23.42 -1.23
CA ASN A 86 3.59 24.05 -0.10
C ASN A 86 2.80 25.33 -0.45
N ARG A 87 2.37 25.48 -1.71
CA ARG A 87 1.46 26.53 -2.16
C ARG A 87 0.09 25.97 -2.51
N TRP A 88 -0.95 26.79 -2.41
CA TRP A 88 -2.27 26.40 -2.89
C TRP A 88 -2.25 26.26 -4.42
N ALA A 89 -2.65 25.10 -4.90
CA ALA A 89 -2.85 24.84 -6.33
C ALA A 89 -4.25 24.27 -6.56
N ALA A 90 -4.84 24.60 -7.71
CA ALA A 90 -6.17 24.15 -8.08
C ALA A 90 -6.13 22.76 -8.72
N PHE A 91 -7.13 21.96 -8.38
CA PHE A 91 -7.37 20.63 -8.88
C PHE A 91 -8.84 20.48 -9.25
N CYS A 92 -9.09 19.65 -10.25
CA CYS A 92 -10.43 19.29 -10.67
C CYS A 92 -11.09 18.41 -9.59
N PRO A 93 -12.26 18.78 -9.03
CA PRO A 93 -12.95 17.98 -8.03
C PRO A 93 -13.51 16.65 -8.59
N LYS A 94 -13.58 16.51 -9.93
CA LYS A 94 -14.11 15.31 -10.59
C LYS A 94 -13.07 14.21 -10.77
N CYS A 95 -11.83 14.57 -11.12
CA CYS A 95 -10.77 13.61 -11.42
C CYS A 95 -9.45 13.86 -10.68
N HIS A 96 -9.40 14.88 -9.82
CA HIS A 96 -8.25 15.25 -8.99
C HIS A 96 -6.94 15.53 -9.76
N MET A 97 -7.05 15.79 -11.06
CA MET A 97 -5.95 16.28 -11.90
C MET A 97 -5.81 17.80 -11.75
N PRO A 98 -4.62 18.37 -12.00
CA PRO A 98 -4.43 19.82 -11.95
C PRO A 98 -5.49 20.57 -12.77
N ALA A 99 -6.00 21.64 -12.21
CA ALA A 99 -6.90 22.55 -12.89
C ALA A 99 -6.15 23.86 -13.15
N ASP A 100 -6.24 24.34 -14.37
CA ASP A 100 -5.56 25.56 -14.80
C ASP A 100 -6.43 26.33 -15.80
N THR A 101 -6.02 27.54 -16.10
CA THR A 101 -6.61 28.36 -17.16
C THR A 101 -5.84 28.12 -18.44
N PRO A 102 -6.47 27.58 -19.50
CA PRO A 102 -5.79 27.40 -20.78
C PRO A 102 -5.45 28.77 -21.36
N SER A 103 -4.46 28.84 -22.26
CA SER A 103 -3.88 30.09 -22.75
C SER A 103 -4.87 31.09 -23.39
N LEU A 104 -6.06 30.63 -23.77
CA LEU A 104 -7.16 31.45 -24.33
C LEU A 104 -8.46 31.33 -23.50
N GLY A 105 -8.42 30.67 -22.36
CA GLY A 105 -9.59 30.38 -21.52
C GLY A 105 -9.96 31.52 -20.60
N VAL A 106 -11.27 31.73 -20.45
CA VAL A 106 -11.82 32.68 -19.49
C VAL A 106 -11.95 32.04 -18.09
N TYR A 107 -12.15 30.73 -18.04
CA TYR A 107 -12.45 29.97 -16.81
C TYR A 107 -11.36 28.95 -16.50
N ILE A 108 -11.30 28.56 -15.24
CA ILE A 108 -10.47 27.43 -14.80
C ILE A 108 -11.11 26.13 -15.28
N GLU A 109 -10.33 25.24 -15.86
CA GLU A 109 -10.80 23.94 -16.31
C GLU A 109 -9.81 22.83 -15.97
N CYS A 110 -10.30 21.59 -16.07
CA CYS A 110 -9.48 20.42 -15.86
C CYS A 110 -8.46 20.24 -16.99
N THR A 111 -7.17 20.19 -16.67
CA THR A 111 -6.10 19.94 -17.66
C THR A 111 -6.21 18.57 -18.33
N ALA A 112 -6.77 17.57 -17.64
CA ALA A 112 -7.03 16.23 -18.18
C ALA A 112 -8.33 16.13 -19.02
N GLN A 113 -8.99 17.26 -19.32
CA GLN A 113 -10.17 17.33 -20.20
C GLN A 113 -11.32 16.38 -19.82
N CYS A 114 -11.54 16.14 -18.51
CA CYS A 114 -12.62 15.26 -18.04
C CYS A 114 -14.03 15.90 -18.12
N GLY A 115 -14.12 17.09 -18.73
CA GLY A 115 -15.36 17.86 -18.93
C GLY A 115 -15.78 18.75 -17.77
N TRP A 116 -14.97 18.87 -16.69
CA TRP A 116 -15.24 19.81 -15.61
C TRP A 116 -14.63 21.19 -15.92
N THR A 117 -15.43 22.23 -15.66
CA THR A 117 -15.05 23.64 -15.74
C THR A 117 -15.58 24.38 -14.51
N SER A 118 -14.85 25.40 -14.05
CA SER A 118 -15.25 26.25 -12.93
C SER A 118 -16.05 27.46 -13.41
N SER A 119 -16.86 28.03 -12.51
CA SER A 119 -17.44 29.36 -12.70
C SER A 119 -16.47 30.51 -12.38
N VAL A 120 -15.31 30.20 -11.79
CA VAL A 120 -14.28 31.20 -11.46
C VAL A 120 -13.51 31.60 -12.71
N LYS A 121 -13.45 32.91 -12.97
CA LYS A 121 -12.71 33.48 -14.09
C LYS A 121 -11.21 33.55 -13.77
N HIS A 122 -10.36 33.49 -14.79
CA HIS A 122 -8.90 33.64 -14.64
C HIS A 122 -8.51 34.89 -13.84
N LEU A 123 -9.16 36.03 -14.10
CA LEU A 123 -8.91 37.30 -13.41
C LEU A 123 -9.29 37.28 -11.92
N GLU A 124 -10.23 36.41 -11.52
CA GLU A 124 -10.66 36.27 -10.13
C GLU A 124 -9.86 35.21 -9.38
N PHE A 125 -9.11 34.36 -10.10
CA PHE A 125 -8.42 33.23 -9.51
C PHE A 125 -7.37 33.63 -8.47
N SER A 126 -6.63 34.70 -8.72
CA SER A 126 -5.67 35.25 -7.75
C SER A 126 -6.33 35.70 -6.45
N ARG A 127 -7.57 36.25 -6.52
CA ARG A 127 -8.36 36.62 -5.34
C ARG A 127 -8.81 35.38 -4.58
N VAL A 128 -9.28 34.35 -5.30
CA VAL A 128 -9.66 33.07 -4.71
C VAL A 128 -8.48 32.42 -3.99
N LEU A 129 -7.27 32.46 -4.57
CA LEU A 129 -6.05 31.97 -3.91
C LEU A 129 -5.71 32.78 -2.65
N ALA A 130 -5.88 34.11 -2.67
CA ALA A 130 -5.65 34.96 -1.50
C ALA A 130 -6.64 34.69 -0.35
N GLU A 131 -7.89 34.29 -0.67
CA GLU A 131 -8.90 33.89 0.33
C GLU A 131 -8.52 32.59 1.07
N LEU A 132 -7.58 31.78 0.56
CA LEU A 132 -7.17 30.50 1.15
C LEU A 132 -6.05 30.64 2.22
N GLY A 133 -5.35 31.77 2.28
CA GLY A 133 -4.26 32.03 3.24
C GLY A 133 -2.89 31.60 2.76
#